data_AF-A0A7W1I1R8-F1
#
_entry.id   AF-A0A7W1I1R8-F1
#
_cell.length_a   1.000
_cell.length_b   1.000
_cell.length_c   1.000
_cell.angle_alpha   90.00
_cell.angle_beta   90.00
_cell.angle_gamma   90.00
#
_symmetry.space_group_name_H-M   'P 1'
#
loop_
_entity.id
_entity.type
_entity.pdbx_description
1 polymer ?
#
loop_
_entity_poly.entity_id
_entity_poly.type
_entity_poly.pdbx_seq_one_letter_code
_entity_poly.pdbx_strand_id
1 'polypeptide(L)'
;MRRMHAQSERFDHEGWMDAWTELDSAGFRYQVVAERGSDTVRNKVLRTLLKREQEMIATGDFGRGDLTPANYEFGAETSGPGERYISIKPKRKDVMLINGRIALSSDGDLLRVEGTVAKNPSFWTSEVNITRHYARVDGVRVPIATESLAKVKFVGRSRLNVRYEYETINGRSVKTAAAPAPAALLPASVR
;
A
#
# COMPACT_ATOMS: atom_id res chain seq x y z
N MET A 1 4.47 -6.68 11.87
CA MET A 1 5.67 -6.05 11.28
C MET A 1 5.39 -5.55 9.88
N ARG A 2 5.84 -4.34 9.53
CA ARG A 2 5.89 -3.84 8.15
C ARG A 2 7.33 -3.79 7.68
N ARG A 3 7.59 -4.32 6.49
CA ARG A 3 8.90 -4.22 5.82
C ARG A 3 8.75 -3.31 4.62
N MET A 4 9.48 -2.21 4.60
CA MET A 4 9.35 -1.16 3.60
C MET A 4 10.64 -0.99 2.82
N HIS A 5 10.50 -0.78 1.52
CA HIS A 5 11.61 -0.52 0.61
C HIS A 5 11.23 0.58 -0.36
N ALA A 6 12.03 1.64 -0.44
CA ALA A 6 11.86 2.71 -1.42
C ALA A 6 13.14 2.95 -2.22
N GLN A 7 12.98 3.21 -3.52
CA GLN A 7 14.06 3.54 -4.44
C GLN A 7 13.62 4.63 -5.43
N SER A 8 14.53 5.51 -5.85
CA SER A 8 14.30 6.47 -6.94
C SER A 8 15.22 6.21 -8.13
N GLU A 9 14.71 6.42 -9.35
CA GLU A 9 15.49 6.29 -10.59
C GLU A 9 16.69 7.23 -10.63
N ARG A 10 16.52 8.46 -10.13
CA ARG A 10 17.60 9.44 -10.08
C ARG A 10 18.27 9.37 -8.72
N PHE A 11 19.61 9.32 -8.72
CA PHE A 11 20.52 9.36 -7.57
C PHE A 11 20.83 8.05 -6.84
N ASP A 12 20.51 6.86 -7.38
CA ASP A 12 20.78 5.55 -6.73
C ASP A 12 20.36 5.53 -5.24
N HIS A 13 19.30 6.28 -4.93
CA HIS A 13 18.81 6.46 -3.57
C HIS A 13 17.83 5.34 -3.27
N GLU A 14 18.33 4.36 -2.52
CA GLU A 14 17.58 3.20 -2.05
C GLU A 14 17.58 3.17 -0.51
N GLY A 15 16.49 2.73 0.10
CA GLY A 15 16.38 2.66 1.56
C GLY A 15 15.34 1.65 2.02
N TRP A 16 15.63 1.02 3.15
CA TRP A 16 14.79 0.00 3.77
C TRP A 16 14.48 0.36 5.21
N MET A 17 13.30 -0.05 5.67
CA MET A 17 12.84 0.14 7.04
C MET A 17 11.90 -0.98 7.44
N ASP A 18 12.21 -1.61 8.56
CA ASP A 18 11.33 -2.53 9.24
C ASP A 18 10.75 -1.84 10.47
N ALA A 19 9.43 -1.88 10.61
CA ALA A 19 8.71 -1.26 11.70
C ALA A 19 7.67 -2.22 12.30
N TRP A 20 7.63 -2.31 13.63
CA TRP A 20 6.42 -2.78 14.30
C TRP A 20 5.34 -1.72 14.15
N THR A 21 4.13 -2.16 13.83
CA THR A 21 2.98 -1.28 13.67
C THR A 21 1.77 -1.90 14.34
N GLU A 22 1.01 -1.08 15.02
CA GLU A 22 -0.23 -1.47 15.69
C GLU A 22 -1.33 -0.49 15.26
N LEU A 23 -2.50 -1.04 14.95
CA LEU A 23 -3.70 -0.27 14.62
C LEU A 23 -4.86 -0.84 15.43
N ASP A 24 -5.39 -0.03 16.34
CA ASP A 24 -6.52 -0.36 17.19
C ASP A 24 -7.42 0.86 17.39
N SER A 25 -8.37 0.76 18.33
CA SER A 25 -9.26 1.87 18.67
C SER A 25 -8.53 3.07 19.30
N ALA A 26 -7.32 2.89 19.83
CA ALA A 26 -6.49 3.98 20.34
C ALA A 26 -5.65 4.65 19.22
N GLY A 27 -5.69 4.11 18.00
CA GLY A 27 -5.11 4.71 16.80
C GLY A 27 -3.96 3.90 16.22
N PHE A 28 -3.08 4.58 15.48
CA PHE A 28 -1.93 3.97 14.81
C PHE A 28 -0.61 4.30 15.51
N ARG A 29 0.14 3.27 15.87
CA ARG A 29 1.45 3.38 16.52
C ARG A 29 2.47 2.59 15.72
N TYR A 30 3.72 3.06 15.75
CA TYR A 30 4.81 2.35 15.11
C TYR A 30 6.13 2.52 15.88
N GLN A 31 6.99 1.52 15.74
CA GLN A 31 8.37 1.54 16.23
C GLN A 31 9.27 1.01 15.12
N VAL A 32 10.25 1.82 14.69
CA VAL A 32 11.27 1.37 13.74
C VAL A 32 12.25 0.47 14.48
N VAL A 33 12.48 -0.74 13.95
CA VAL A 33 13.37 -1.74 14.57
C VAL A 33 14.62 -2.04 13.75
N ALA A 34 14.57 -1.81 12.44
CA ALA A 34 15.74 -1.88 11.58
C ALA A 34 15.59 -0.91 10.41
N GLU A 35 16.70 -0.33 9.98
CA GLU A 35 16.72 0.53 8.80
C GLU A 35 18.11 0.59 8.18
N ARG A 36 18.18 0.70 6.85
CA ARG A 36 19.44 0.78 6.09
C ARG A 36 19.27 1.54 4.78
N GLY A 37 20.39 1.89 4.15
CA GLY A 37 20.42 2.65 2.90
C GLY A 37 20.38 4.17 3.13
N SER A 38 19.99 4.91 2.09
CA SER A 38 20.02 6.37 2.02
C SER A 38 19.27 7.05 3.18
N ASP A 39 19.98 7.93 3.90
CA ASP A 39 19.41 8.77 4.97
C ASP A 39 18.19 9.58 4.50
N THR A 40 18.27 10.09 3.27
CA THR A 40 17.18 10.85 2.66
C THR A 40 15.95 9.95 2.47
N VAL A 41 16.13 8.73 1.96
CA VAL A 41 15.01 7.79 1.77
C VAL A 41 14.42 7.39 3.12
N ARG A 42 15.26 7.00 4.09
CA ARG A 42 14.81 6.59 5.43
C ARG A 42 14.01 7.69 6.12
N ASN A 43 14.53 8.91 6.17
CA ASN A 43 13.97 9.98 6.98
C ASN A 43 12.90 10.82 6.26
N LYS A 44 13.05 11.07 4.96
CA LYS A 44 12.14 11.94 4.22
C LYS A 44 11.03 11.18 3.50
N VAL A 45 11.21 9.88 3.24
CA VAL A 45 10.20 9.05 2.58
C VAL A 45 9.56 8.07 3.57
N LEU A 46 10.30 7.08 4.05
CA LEU A 46 9.73 5.96 4.82
C LEU A 46 9.18 6.39 6.18
N ARG A 47 9.96 7.17 6.95
CA ARG A 47 9.51 7.69 8.25
C ARG A 47 8.36 8.69 8.11
N THR A 48 8.41 9.54 7.09
CA THR A 48 7.33 10.49 6.78
C THR A 48 6.04 9.77 6.45
N LEU A 49 6.10 8.63 5.75
CA LEU A 49 4.92 7.82 5.44
C LEU A 49 4.25 7.32 6.72
N LEU A 50 5.01 6.70 7.63
CA LEU A 50 4.47 6.20 8.91
C LEU A 50 3.91 7.35 9.77
N LYS A 51 4.62 8.47 9.83
CA LYS A 51 4.17 9.66 10.58
C LYS A 51 2.85 10.21 10.04
N ARG A 52 2.71 10.32 8.72
CA ARG A 52 1.47 10.80 8.10
C ARG A 52 0.30 9.86 8.35
N GLU A 53 0.53 8.55 8.29
CA GLU A 53 -0.50 7.56 8.63
C GLU A 53 -0.96 7.71 10.08
N GLN A 54 -0.02 7.90 11.01
CA GLN A 54 -0.33 8.19 12.41
C GLN A 54 -1.16 9.46 12.57
N GLU A 55 -0.74 10.56 11.93
CA GLU A 55 -1.42 11.86 12.00
C GLU A 55 -2.85 11.79 11.45
N MET A 56 -3.05 11.16 10.28
CA MET A 56 -4.39 10.99 9.69
C MET A 56 -5.30 10.17 10.62
N ILE A 57 -4.79 9.06 11.17
CA ILE A 57 -5.62 8.22 12.05
C ILE A 57 -5.96 8.95 13.35
N ALA A 58 -5.03 9.75 13.90
CA ALA A 58 -5.26 10.57 15.08
C ALA A 58 -6.32 11.68 14.87
N THR A 59 -6.48 12.20 13.65
CA THR A 59 -7.51 13.21 13.32
C THR A 59 -8.91 12.61 13.08
N GLY A 60 -9.11 11.32 13.39
CA GLY A 60 -10.41 10.65 13.26
C GLY A 60 -10.73 10.20 11.83
N ASP A 61 -9.74 10.19 10.93
CA ASP A 61 -9.91 9.77 9.54
C ASP A 61 -9.92 8.24 9.36
N PHE A 62 -10.30 7.50 10.41
CA PHE A 62 -10.41 6.04 10.40
C PHE A 62 -11.46 5.61 9.35
N GLY A 63 -11.11 4.64 8.51
CA GLY A 63 -12.01 4.09 7.49
C GLY A 63 -12.23 4.96 6.25
N ARG A 64 -11.58 6.13 6.13
CA ARG A 64 -11.69 6.99 4.93
C ARG A 64 -11.12 6.37 3.66
N GLY A 65 -10.27 5.36 3.79
CA GLY A 65 -9.76 4.57 2.67
C GLY A 65 -10.59 3.33 2.35
N ASP A 66 -11.60 3.00 3.16
CA ASP A 66 -12.29 1.70 3.08
C ASP A 66 -13.08 1.56 1.80
N LEU A 67 -13.14 0.33 1.29
CA LEU A 67 -13.93 -0.03 0.10
C LEU A 67 -15.42 -0.10 0.44
N THR A 68 -16.05 1.05 0.64
CA THR A 68 -17.47 1.17 0.99
C THR A 68 -18.23 2.04 -0.02
N PRO A 69 -19.56 1.88 -0.13
CA PRO A 69 -20.39 2.77 -0.95
C PRO A 69 -20.36 4.23 -0.49
N ALA A 70 -19.95 4.52 0.75
CA ALA A 70 -19.73 5.89 1.22
C ALA A 70 -18.51 6.54 0.54
N ASN A 71 -17.47 5.75 0.24
CA ASN A 71 -16.22 6.21 -0.34
C ASN A 71 -16.18 6.09 -1.87
N TYR A 72 -16.90 5.12 -2.45
CA TYR A 72 -16.79 4.75 -3.86
C TYR A 72 -18.13 4.59 -4.57
N GLU A 73 -18.13 4.87 -5.87
CA GLU A 73 -19.05 4.30 -6.84
C GLU A 73 -18.43 3.00 -7.37
N PHE A 74 -19.17 1.90 -7.28
CA PHE A 74 -18.76 0.59 -7.81
C PHE A 74 -19.41 0.38 -9.17
N GLY A 75 -18.61 0.00 -10.17
CA GLY A 75 -19.10 -0.36 -11.48
C GLY A 75 -19.67 -1.77 -11.55
N ALA A 76 -20.09 -2.16 -12.75
CA ALA A 76 -20.49 -3.54 -13.01
C ALA A 76 -19.31 -4.50 -12.90
N GLU A 77 -19.59 -5.72 -12.44
CA GLU A 77 -18.61 -6.80 -12.44
C GLU A 77 -18.33 -7.25 -13.88
N THR A 78 -17.06 -7.45 -14.21
CA THR A 78 -16.60 -8.00 -15.48
C THR A 78 -15.71 -9.21 -15.23
N SER A 79 -15.72 -10.19 -16.14
CA SER A 79 -14.88 -11.39 -16.03
C SER A 79 -13.58 -11.23 -16.81
N GLY A 80 -12.49 -11.75 -16.28
CA GLY A 80 -11.23 -11.96 -16.99
C GLY A 80 -10.67 -13.36 -16.73
N PRO A 81 -9.43 -13.65 -17.16
CA PRO A 81 -8.84 -14.98 -17.02
C PRO A 81 -8.63 -15.36 -15.55
N GLY A 82 -9.51 -16.21 -14.99
CA GLY A 82 -9.43 -16.69 -13.60
C GLY A 82 -9.77 -15.66 -12.52
N GLU A 83 -10.12 -14.44 -12.89
CA GLU A 83 -10.40 -13.32 -11.98
C GLU A 83 -11.65 -12.56 -12.43
N ARG A 84 -12.31 -11.92 -11.46
CA ARG A 84 -13.44 -11.01 -11.69
C ARG A 84 -13.03 -9.59 -11.28
N TYR A 85 -13.55 -8.59 -11.96
CA TYR A 85 -13.12 -7.20 -11.79
C TYR A 85 -14.30 -6.28 -11.57
N ILE A 86 -14.16 -5.36 -10.61
CA ILE A 86 -15.14 -4.30 -10.35
C ILE A 86 -14.40 -2.97 -10.40
N SER A 87 -14.81 -2.05 -11.28
CA SER A 87 -14.25 -0.70 -11.28
C SER A 87 -14.69 0.06 -10.02
N ILE A 88 -13.78 0.85 -9.46
CA ILE A 88 -14.03 1.72 -8.32
C ILE A 88 -13.66 3.16 -8.67
N LYS A 89 -14.62 4.05 -8.48
CA LYS A 89 -14.42 5.48 -8.68
C LYS A 89 -14.63 6.20 -7.34
N PRO A 90 -13.62 6.95 -6.86
CA PRO A 90 -13.72 7.63 -5.57
C PRO A 90 -14.73 8.79 -5.66
N LYS A 91 -15.56 8.93 -4.64
CA LYS A 91 -16.58 10.00 -4.55
C LYS A 91 -15.99 11.36 -4.14
N ARG A 92 -14.74 11.39 -3.69
CA ARG A 92 -14.01 12.61 -3.31
C ARG A 92 -12.52 12.49 -3.64
N LYS A 93 -11.85 13.63 -3.74
CA LYS A 93 -10.39 13.68 -3.86
C LYS A 93 -9.75 13.51 -2.48
N ASP A 94 -9.15 12.37 -2.24
CA ASP A 94 -8.53 12.01 -0.96
C ASP A 94 -7.28 11.16 -1.21
N VAL A 95 -6.24 11.33 -0.38
CA VAL A 95 -4.96 10.63 -0.56
C VAL A 95 -5.07 9.14 -0.23
N MET A 96 -6.12 8.74 0.51
CA MET A 96 -6.40 7.35 0.89
C MET A 96 -7.26 6.60 -0.13
N LEU A 97 -7.83 7.29 -1.12
CA LEU A 97 -8.76 6.70 -2.08
C LEU A 97 -8.08 6.37 -3.42
N ILE A 98 -8.52 5.28 -4.04
CA ILE A 98 -7.95 4.76 -5.30
C ILE A 98 -9.00 4.84 -6.41
N ASN A 99 -8.68 5.52 -7.50
CA ASN A 99 -9.42 5.42 -8.75
C ASN A 99 -8.84 4.28 -9.59
N GLY A 100 -9.63 3.22 -9.82
CA GLY A 100 -9.14 2.03 -10.50
C GLY A 100 -10.11 0.86 -10.42
N ARG A 101 -9.61 -0.31 -10.01
CA ARG A 101 -10.42 -1.54 -9.93
C ARG A 101 -10.03 -2.45 -8.77
N ILE A 102 -11.01 -3.23 -8.36
CA ILE A 102 -10.88 -4.38 -7.49
C ILE A 102 -10.75 -5.62 -8.37
N ALA A 103 -9.80 -6.50 -8.05
CA ALA A 103 -9.73 -7.84 -8.59
C ALA A 103 -10.14 -8.87 -7.53
N LEU A 104 -11.00 -9.79 -7.93
CA LEU A 104 -11.58 -10.86 -7.12
C LEU A 104 -11.20 -12.22 -7.70
N SER A 105 -11.07 -13.24 -6.86
CA SER A 105 -11.02 -14.64 -7.32
C SER A 105 -12.38 -15.08 -7.90
N SER A 106 -12.41 -16.26 -8.51
CA SER A 106 -13.66 -16.94 -8.87
C SER A 106 -14.65 -16.98 -7.70
N ASP A 107 -14.14 -17.26 -6.50
CA ASP A 107 -14.95 -17.46 -5.30
C ASP A 107 -15.30 -16.14 -4.57
N GLY A 108 -14.92 -15.00 -5.16
CA GLY A 108 -15.25 -13.67 -4.63
C GLY A 108 -14.26 -13.15 -3.59
N ASP A 109 -13.07 -13.74 -3.52
CA ASP A 109 -12.02 -13.23 -2.65
C ASP A 109 -11.31 -12.03 -3.24
N LEU A 110 -11.28 -10.91 -2.50
CA LEU A 110 -10.49 -9.75 -2.88
C LEU A 110 -9.00 -10.12 -2.88
N LEU A 111 -8.42 -10.08 -4.09
CA LEU A 111 -7.03 -10.41 -4.35
C LEU A 111 -6.18 -9.14 -4.34
N ARG A 112 -6.63 -8.09 -5.03
CA ARG A 112 -5.94 -6.80 -5.08
C ARG A 112 -6.86 -5.64 -5.41
N VAL A 113 -6.43 -4.46 -5.04
CA VAL A 113 -6.96 -3.19 -5.53
C VAL A 113 -5.83 -2.49 -6.28
N GLU A 114 -6.09 -2.03 -7.49
CA GLU A 114 -5.08 -1.36 -8.32
C GLU A 114 -5.66 -0.12 -8.99
N GLY A 115 -4.82 0.91 -9.16
CA GLY A 115 -5.23 2.16 -9.79
C GLY A 115 -4.31 3.32 -9.42
N THR A 116 -4.89 4.52 -9.42
CA THR A 116 -4.21 5.77 -9.10
C THR A 116 -4.79 6.41 -7.84
N VAL A 117 -3.98 7.09 -7.04
CA VAL A 117 -4.49 7.85 -5.89
C VAL A 117 -5.41 8.99 -6.35
N ALA A 118 -6.54 9.18 -5.68
CA ALA A 118 -7.53 10.19 -6.05
C ALA A 118 -7.04 11.63 -5.79
N LYS A 119 -6.05 11.78 -4.90
CA LYS A 119 -5.35 13.02 -4.62
C LYS A 119 -3.87 12.73 -4.41
N ASN A 120 -3.00 13.53 -5.03
CA ASN A 120 -1.57 13.39 -4.83
C ASN A 120 -1.16 13.77 -3.40
N PRO A 121 -0.23 13.02 -2.78
CA PRO A 121 0.19 13.23 -1.40
C PRO A 121 1.12 14.45 -1.23
N SER A 122 1.57 15.07 -2.33
CA SER A 122 2.37 16.30 -2.32
C SER A 122 2.26 17.04 -3.66
N PHE A 123 2.57 18.34 -3.67
CA PHE A 123 2.68 19.14 -4.90
C PHE A 123 3.81 18.66 -5.85
N TRP A 124 4.79 17.93 -5.32
CA TRP A 124 5.94 17.42 -6.06
C TRP A 124 5.70 16.03 -6.67
N THR A 125 4.65 15.34 -6.24
CA THR A 125 4.24 14.03 -6.76
C THR A 125 3.08 14.24 -7.72
N SER A 126 3.26 13.95 -9.00
CA SER A 126 2.23 14.23 -10.02
C SER A 126 1.28 13.06 -10.26
N GLU A 127 1.73 11.84 -9.99
CA GLU A 127 0.95 10.62 -10.24
C GLU A 127 1.49 9.52 -9.32
N VAL A 128 0.60 8.73 -8.71
CA VAL A 128 0.95 7.55 -7.93
C VAL A 128 0.07 6.41 -8.39
N ASN A 129 0.68 5.45 -9.10
CA ASN A 129 0.08 4.16 -9.39
C ASN A 129 0.30 3.26 -8.18
N ILE A 130 -0.74 2.57 -7.74
CA ILE A 130 -0.72 1.72 -6.55
C ILE A 130 -1.39 0.40 -6.83
N THR A 131 -0.80 -0.68 -6.32
CA THR A 131 -1.40 -2.00 -6.25
C THR A 131 -1.30 -2.47 -4.80
N ARG A 132 -2.45 -2.75 -4.17
CA ARG A 132 -2.53 -3.30 -2.82
C ARG A 132 -3.05 -4.71 -2.90
N HIS A 133 -2.25 -5.67 -2.44
CA HIS A 133 -2.58 -7.09 -2.43
C HIS A 133 -3.19 -7.48 -1.09
N TYR A 134 -4.15 -8.37 -1.13
CA TYR A 134 -4.87 -8.87 0.02
C TYR A 134 -4.78 -10.39 0.09
N ALA A 135 -4.82 -10.91 1.31
CA ALA A 135 -5.00 -12.33 1.57
C ALA A 135 -5.96 -12.52 2.74
N ARG A 136 -6.52 -13.73 2.84
CA ARG A 136 -7.24 -14.16 4.02
C ARG A 136 -6.25 -14.84 4.97
N VAL A 137 -6.00 -14.20 6.11
CA VAL A 137 -5.18 -14.73 7.21
C VAL A 137 -6.11 -15.09 8.35
N ASP A 138 -6.16 -16.38 8.71
CA ASP A 138 -7.06 -16.92 9.75
C ASP A 138 -8.51 -16.41 9.64
N GLY A 139 -9.06 -16.41 8.42
CA GLY A 139 -10.43 -15.99 8.14
C GLY A 139 -10.63 -14.50 7.86
N VAL A 140 -9.67 -13.65 8.23
CA VAL A 140 -9.77 -12.19 8.08
C VAL A 140 -9.04 -11.72 6.83
N ARG A 141 -9.68 -10.87 6.03
CA ARG A 141 -9.06 -10.31 4.84
C ARG A 141 -8.24 -9.06 5.19
N VAL A 142 -6.94 -9.11 4.93
CA VAL A 142 -5.99 -8.05 5.29
C VAL A 142 -5.02 -7.76 4.14
N PRO A 143 -4.48 -6.54 4.04
CA PRO A 143 -3.46 -6.23 3.05
C PRO A 143 -2.15 -6.96 3.39
N ILE A 144 -1.53 -7.63 2.43
CA ILE A 144 -0.25 -8.34 2.62
C ILE A 144 0.91 -7.65 1.90
N ALA A 145 0.61 -6.86 0.87
CA ALA A 145 1.59 -6.03 0.19
C ALA A 145 0.97 -4.76 -0.38
N THR A 146 1.79 -3.73 -0.54
CA THR A 146 1.46 -2.53 -1.30
C THR A 146 2.66 -2.15 -2.14
N GLU A 147 2.45 -2.03 -3.44
CA GLU A 147 3.42 -1.56 -4.40
C GLU A 147 2.94 -0.22 -4.93
N SER A 148 3.85 0.73 -5.08
CA SER A 148 3.53 2.02 -5.66
C SER A 148 4.64 2.55 -6.52
N LEU A 149 4.24 3.18 -7.62
CA LEU A 149 5.12 3.87 -8.55
C LEU A 149 4.66 5.32 -8.65
N ALA A 150 5.47 6.21 -8.09
CA ALA A 150 5.21 7.63 -8.05
C ALA A 150 6.08 8.37 -9.06
N LYS A 151 5.50 9.31 -9.82
CA LYS A 151 6.27 10.30 -10.57
C LYS A 151 6.55 11.50 -9.67
N VAL A 152 7.82 11.70 -9.34
CA VAL A 152 8.25 12.76 -8.43
C VAL A 152 9.14 13.74 -9.18
N LYS A 153 8.83 15.03 -9.07
CA LYS A 153 9.64 16.10 -9.66
C LYS A 153 11.09 15.98 -9.15
N PHE A 154 12.05 16.26 -10.03
CA PHE A 154 13.49 16.23 -9.80
C PHE A 154 14.14 14.86 -9.51
N VAL A 155 13.44 13.87 -8.95
CA VAL A 155 14.02 12.54 -8.66
C VAL A 155 13.54 11.41 -9.59
N GLY A 156 12.66 11.72 -10.55
CA GLY A 156 12.17 10.76 -11.54
C GLY A 156 11.09 9.84 -10.99
N ARG A 157 10.99 8.61 -11.51
CA ARG A 157 10.07 7.63 -10.90
C ARG A 157 10.65 7.12 -9.59
N SER A 158 9.80 7.03 -8.59
CA SER A 158 10.11 6.47 -7.28
C SER A 158 9.20 5.28 -7.03
N ARG A 159 9.80 4.14 -6.68
CA ARG A 159 9.06 2.94 -6.30
C ARG A 159 9.08 2.82 -4.78
N LEU A 160 7.93 2.48 -4.21
CA LEU A 160 7.80 2.10 -2.81
C LEU A 160 7.07 0.76 -2.74
N ASN A 161 7.66 -0.17 -2.00
CA ASN A 161 7.10 -1.48 -1.69
C ASN A 161 6.95 -1.60 -0.17
N VAL A 162 5.81 -2.11 0.28
CA VAL A 162 5.52 -2.40 1.67
C VAL A 162 4.99 -3.82 1.76
N ARG A 163 5.53 -4.63 2.67
CA ARG A 163 4.96 -5.94 3.05
C ARG A 163 4.47 -5.90 4.48
N TYR A 164 3.40 -6.62 4.73
CA TYR A 164 2.76 -6.71 6.02
C TYR A 164 2.84 -8.15 6.53
N GLU A 165 3.40 -8.32 7.71
CA GLU A 165 3.39 -9.55 8.48
C GLU A 165 2.60 -9.31 9.76
N TYR A 166 1.61 -10.17 10.03
CA TYR A 166 0.71 -9.99 11.16
C TYR A 166 1.09 -10.93 12.29
N GLU A 167 1.21 -10.36 13.49
CA GLU A 167 1.28 -11.13 14.74
C GLU A 167 -0.12 -11.30 15.31
N THR A 168 -0.91 -10.23 15.30
CA THR A 168 -2.31 -10.23 15.72
C THR A 168 -3.21 -9.57 14.67
N ILE A 169 -4.44 -10.06 14.56
CA ILE A 169 -5.52 -9.45 13.80
C ILE A 169 -6.76 -9.44 14.71
N ASN A 170 -7.38 -8.27 14.90
CA ASN A 170 -8.54 -8.10 15.78
C ASN A 170 -8.35 -8.69 17.19
N GLY A 171 -7.16 -8.49 17.76
CA GLY A 171 -6.80 -8.98 19.11
C GLY A 171 -6.51 -10.47 19.21
N ARG A 172 -6.51 -11.22 18.10
CA ARG A 172 -6.18 -12.65 18.06
C ARG A 172 -4.84 -12.87 17.39
N SER A 173 -3.99 -13.69 17.97
CA SER A 173 -2.73 -14.11 17.34
C SER A 173 -3.02 -14.88 16.05
N VAL A 174 -2.24 -14.62 15.00
CA VAL A 174 -2.39 -15.27 13.70
C VAL A 174 -1.08 -15.91 13.25
N LYS A 175 -1.17 -16.99 12.48
CA LYS A 175 -0.01 -17.59 11.83
C LYS A 175 0.18 -16.97 10.45
N THR A 176 0.97 -15.91 10.35
CA THR A 176 1.33 -15.39 9.02
C THR A 176 2.33 -16.34 8.37
N ALA A 177 1.95 -16.99 7.27
CA ALA A 177 2.93 -17.50 6.31
C ALA A 177 3.62 -16.28 5.69
N ALA A 178 4.96 -16.20 5.78
CA ALA A 178 5.72 -15.14 5.15
C ALA A 178 5.26 -14.99 3.69
N ALA A 179 4.75 -13.81 3.32
CA ALA A 179 4.35 -13.57 1.94
C ALA A 179 5.54 -13.86 1.02
N PRO A 180 5.35 -14.60 -0.10
CA PRO A 180 6.45 -14.85 -1.02
C PRO A 180 7.08 -13.51 -1.42
N ALA A 181 8.41 -13.49 -1.50
CA ALA A 181 9.11 -12.37 -2.11
C ALA A 181 8.52 -12.13 -3.52
N PRO A 182 8.50 -10.88 -4.03
CA PRO A 182 8.04 -10.63 -5.38
C PRO A 182 8.92 -11.47 -6.28
N ALA A 183 8.35 -12.03 -7.34
CA ALA A 183 9.17 -12.46 -8.46
C ALA A 183 10.11 -11.29 -8.75
N ALA A 184 11.42 -11.51 -8.59
CA ALA A 184 12.42 -10.51 -8.86
C ALA A 184 12.06 -9.92 -10.23
N LEU A 185 11.85 -8.60 -10.27
CA LEU A 185 11.81 -7.89 -11.54
C LEU A 185 13.14 -8.23 -12.20
N LEU A 186 13.11 -9.19 -13.13
CA LEU A 186 14.25 -9.54 -13.95
C LEU A 186 14.76 -8.22 -14.51
N PRO A 187 16.06 -7.90 -14.38
CA PRO A 187 16.60 -6.73 -15.05
C PRO A 187 16.25 -6.90 -16.52
N ALA A 188 15.55 -5.92 -17.09
CA ALA A 188 15.34 -5.85 -18.52
C ALA A 188 16.73 -5.96 -19.17
N SER A 189 16.97 -7.08 -19.84
CA SER A 189 18.20 -7.31 -20.57
C SER A 189 18.39 -6.15 -21.53
N VAL A 190 19.39 -5.32 -21.26
CA VAL A 190 19.89 -4.33 -22.21
C VAL A 190 20.41 -5.12 -23.41
N ARG A 191 19.77 -4.92 -24.56
CA ARG A 191 20.36 -5.21 -25.88
C ARG A 191 21.06 -3.96 -26.36
#